data_AF-A0A1Z8MYV4-F1
#
_entry.id   AF-A0A1Z8MYV4-F1
#
_cell.length_a   1.000
_cell.length_b   1.000
_cell.length_c   1.000
_cell.angle_alpha   90.00
_cell.angle_beta   90.00
_cell.angle_gamma   90.00
#
_symmetry.space_group_name_H-M   'P 1'
#
loop_
_entity.id
_entity.type
_entity.pdbx_description
1 polymer ?
#
loop_
_entity_poly.entity_id
_entity_poly.type
_entity_poly.pdbx_seq_one_letter_code
_entity_poly.pdbx_strand_id
1 'polypeptide(L)'
;MAVDMHQGPKGDAQISYTAIDSFDARSQSQSPLTLKQAHRYFNSSGAKVQFVPGLMSEGLARTANTLLGTDLVIFAEDAAPQSDSRLWFFLPRLLHAKSCVLQAQDEGENQGPSFCKITHAEIAQRAACHTRMRVA
;
A
#
# COMPACT_ATOMS: atom_id res chain seq x y z
N MET A 1 -21.04 2.98 -6.78
CA MET A 1 -21.06 1.50 -6.66
C MET A 1 -20.41 1.16 -5.34
N ALA A 2 -21.16 0.57 -4.39
CA ALA A 2 -20.65 0.25 -3.06
C ALA A 2 -19.77 -1.00 -3.16
N VAL A 3 -18.46 -0.86 -2.95
CA VAL A 3 -17.59 -1.99 -2.67
C VAL A 3 -17.79 -2.37 -1.20
N ASP A 4 -18.61 -3.38 -0.98
CA ASP A 4 -18.77 -3.99 0.33
C ASP A 4 -17.50 -4.83 0.64
N MET A 5 -16.64 -4.30 1.52
CA MET A 5 -15.46 -5.01 2.05
C MET A 5 -15.79 -5.81 3.34
N HIS A 6 -17.04 -6.25 3.55
CA HIS A 6 -17.36 -7.13 4.68
C HIS A 6 -17.05 -8.59 4.36
N GLN A 7 -15.79 -8.98 4.40
CA GLN A 7 -15.37 -10.25 5.01
C GLN A 7 -14.03 -10.06 5.72
N GLY A 8 -14.10 -9.50 6.93
CA GLY A 8 -13.01 -9.66 7.91
C GLY A 8 -12.80 -11.15 8.24
N PRO A 9 -11.58 -11.56 8.62
CA PRO A 9 -11.28 -12.96 8.89
C PRO A 9 -12.18 -13.52 9.99
N LYS A 10 -12.62 -14.77 9.81
CA LYS A 10 -13.22 -15.59 10.88
C LYS A 10 -12.15 -15.88 11.94
N GLY A 11 -12.17 -15.11 13.02
CA GLY A 11 -11.33 -15.25 14.20
C GLY A 11 -11.27 -13.92 14.93
N ASP A 12 -11.11 -13.94 16.24
CA ASP A 12 -11.07 -12.78 17.16
C ASP A 12 -9.87 -11.82 16.90
N ALA A 13 -9.25 -11.89 15.73
CA ALA A 13 -8.08 -11.13 15.34
C ALA A 13 -8.49 -9.77 14.79
N GLN A 14 -8.25 -8.73 15.58
CA GLN A 14 -8.45 -7.34 15.18
C GLN A 14 -7.63 -7.02 13.91
N ILE A 15 -8.31 -6.56 12.86
CA ILE A 15 -7.66 -6.10 11.62
C ILE A 15 -6.86 -4.83 11.92
N SER A 16 -5.63 -4.78 11.43
CA SER A 16 -4.74 -3.62 11.54
C SER A 16 -4.39 -3.08 10.15
N TYR A 17 -4.51 -1.77 9.96
CA TYR A 17 -4.13 -1.07 8.73
C TYR A 17 -3.01 -0.07 8.99
N THR A 18 -2.10 0.06 8.04
CA THR A 18 -1.12 1.15 7.99
C THR A 18 -1.31 1.91 6.68
N ALA A 19 -1.66 3.19 6.77
CA ALA A 19 -1.83 4.06 5.62
C ALA A 19 -0.65 5.02 5.53
N ILE A 20 0.14 4.92 4.47
CA ILE A 20 1.29 5.80 4.20
C ILE A 20 0.86 6.78 3.09
N ASP A 21 0.87 8.08 3.40
CA ASP A 21 0.42 9.10 2.47
C ASP A 21 0.93 10.49 2.86
N SER A 22 1.00 11.43 1.92
CA SER A 22 1.31 12.83 2.20
C SER A 22 0.17 13.57 2.94
N PHE A 23 -1.06 13.07 2.88
CA PHE A 23 -2.27 13.65 3.46
C PHE A 23 -2.41 15.16 3.22
N ASP A 24 -2.21 15.97 4.26
CA ASP A 24 -2.30 17.42 4.23
C ASP A 24 -1.25 18.07 3.29
N ALA A 25 -0.22 17.32 2.90
CA ALA A 25 0.83 17.74 1.97
C ALA A 25 0.66 17.16 0.54
N ARG A 26 -0.50 16.57 0.20
CA ARG A 26 -0.82 16.17 -1.18
C ARG A 26 -0.79 17.38 -2.12
N SER A 27 -0.33 17.19 -3.37
CA SER A 27 -0.32 18.25 -4.36
C SER A 27 -1.72 18.57 -4.89
N GLN A 28 -1.90 19.73 -5.52
CA GLN A 28 -3.19 20.12 -6.12
C GLN A 28 -3.63 19.20 -7.28
N SER A 29 -2.70 18.44 -7.86
CA SER A 29 -2.99 17.45 -8.91
C SER A 29 -3.51 16.13 -8.35
N GLN A 30 -3.46 15.93 -7.03
CA GLN A 30 -3.95 14.72 -6.36
C GLN A 30 -5.32 14.99 -5.74
N SER A 31 -6.12 13.93 -5.60
CA SER A 31 -7.38 14.01 -4.85
C SER A 31 -7.11 14.42 -3.39
N PRO A 32 -7.77 15.45 -2.86
CA PRO A 32 -7.48 15.95 -1.51
C PRO A 32 -7.94 14.96 -0.44
N LEU A 33 -7.04 14.60 0.47
CA LEU A 33 -7.36 13.78 1.65
C LEU A 33 -6.53 14.26 2.84
N THR A 34 -7.17 14.96 3.78
CA THR A 34 -6.51 15.37 5.04
C THR A 34 -6.36 14.19 6.00
N LEU A 35 -5.41 14.29 6.93
CA LEU A 35 -5.24 13.29 7.97
C LEU A 35 -6.51 13.13 8.82
N LYS A 36 -7.20 14.25 9.09
CA LYS A 36 -8.48 14.27 9.82
C LYS A 36 -9.59 13.53 9.08
N GLN A 37 -9.69 13.71 7.75
CA GLN A 37 -10.68 12.99 6.94
C GLN A 37 -10.38 11.50 6.91
N ALA A 38 -9.12 11.11 6.70
CA ALA A 38 -8.71 9.71 6.73
C ALA A 38 -9.06 9.05 8.07
N HIS A 39 -8.74 9.70 9.19
CA HIS A 39 -9.08 9.20 10.52
C HIS A 39 -10.59 9.04 10.73
N ARG A 40 -11.41 9.95 10.18
CA ARG A 40 -12.88 9.83 10.23
C ARG A 40 -13.39 8.63 9.44
N TYR A 41 -12.84 8.37 8.25
CA TYR A 41 -13.26 7.24 7.41
C TYR A 41 -12.90 5.89 8.04
N PHE A 42 -11.75 5.78 8.68
CA PHE A 42 -11.32 4.52 9.29
C PHE A 42 -11.93 4.26 10.66
N ASN A 43 -12.27 5.30 11.44
CA ASN A 43 -12.89 5.11 12.76
C ASN A 43 -14.21 4.33 12.73
N SER A 44 -14.96 4.38 11.62
CA SER A 44 -16.21 3.62 11.49
C SER A 44 -16.01 2.13 11.22
N SER A 45 -14.78 1.68 10.96
CA SER A 45 -14.47 0.29 10.60
C SER A 45 -14.17 -0.62 11.80
N GLY A 46 -13.89 -0.06 12.98
CA GLY A 46 -13.44 -0.82 14.16
C GLY A 46 -12.01 -1.39 14.05
N ALA A 47 -11.32 -1.17 12.93
CA ALA A 47 -9.95 -1.58 12.73
C ALA A 47 -8.96 -0.69 13.48
N LYS A 48 -7.82 -1.26 13.85
CA LYS A 48 -6.68 -0.49 14.37
C LYS A 48 -5.96 0.14 13.20
N VAL A 49 -5.82 1.47 13.18
CA VAL A 49 -5.21 2.16 12.04
C VAL A 49 -4.04 3.03 12.49
N GLN A 50 -2.91 2.89 11.79
CA GLN A 50 -1.76 3.77 11.89
C GLN A 50 -1.67 4.60 10.60
N PHE A 51 -1.68 5.93 10.75
CA PHE A 51 -1.42 6.84 9.65
C PHE A 51 0.03 7.30 9.70
N VAL A 52 0.70 7.28 8.54
CA VAL A 52 2.12 7.63 8.40
C VAL A 52 2.24 8.76 7.38
N PRO A 53 2.29 10.03 7.83
CA PRO A 53 2.45 11.16 6.94
C PRO A 53 3.80 11.21 6.23
N GLY A 54 3.78 11.50 4.93
CA GLY A 54 4.93 11.78 4.09
C GLY A 54 5.01 10.93 2.82
N LEU A 55 6.13 11.04 2.12
CA LEU A 55 6.39 10.30 0.89
C LEU A 55 6.44 8.79 1.16
N MET A 56 5.95 7.99 0.20
CA MET A 56 5.87 6.54 0.34
C MET A 56 7.21 5.89 0.67
N SER A 57 8.30 6.32 0.03
CA SER A 57 9.66 5.83 0.30
C SER A 57 10.11 6.04 1.74
N GLU A 58 9.86 7.23 2.29
CA GLU A 58 10.25 7.59 3.65
C GLU A 58 9.34 6.96 4.70
N GLY A 59 8.03 6.96 4.44
CA GLY A 59 7.04 6.33 5.31
C GLY A 59 7.26 4.82 5.42
N LEU A 60 7.49 4.15 4.28
CA LEU A 60 7.74 2.71 4.27
C LEU A 60 9.06 2.37 4.97
N ALA A 61 10.14 3.11 4.70
CA ALA A 61 11.42 2.87 5.37
C ALA A 61 11.32 3.03 6.90
N ARG A 62 10.57 4.02 7.39
CA ARG A 62 10.35 4.25 8.83
C ARG A 62 9.51 3.16 9.51
N THR A 63 8.60 2.53 8.76
CA THR A 63 7.64 1.56 9.31
C THR A 63 7.90 0.12 8.89
N ALA A 64 8.91 -0.16 8.06
CA ALA A 64 9.14 -1.49 7.52
C ALA A 64 9.23 -2.59 8.60
N ASN A 65 9.85 -2.29 9.74
CA ASN A 65 9.98 -3.25 10.85
C ASN A 65 8.64 -3.57 11.54
N THR A 66 7.67 -2.66 11.50
CA THR A 66 6.34 -2.87 12.08
C THR A 66 5.35 -3.52 11.10
N LEU A 67 5.75 -3.63 9.82
CA LEU A 67 4.92 -4.17 8.73
C LEU A 67 5.34 -5.59 8.31
N LEU A 68 6.16 -6.27 9.10
CA LEU A 68 6.56 -7.65 8.82
C LEU A 68 5.35 -8.59 8.90
N GLY A 69 5.23 -9.50 7.93
CA GLY A 69 4.11 -10.44 7.88
C GLY A 69 2.81 -9.81 7.38
N THR A 70 2.88 -8.77 6.55
CA THR A 70 1.70 -8.11 5.97
C THR A 70 0.96 -9.04 5.03
N ASP A 71 -0.34 -9.28 5.27
CA ASP A 71 -1.20 -10.10 4.40
C ASP A 71 -1.58 -9.42 3.08
N LEU A 72 -1.72 -8.09 3.07
CA LEU A 72 -2.20 -7.34 1.90
C LEU A 72 -1.51 -5.98 1.78
N VAL A 73 -0.97 -5.71 0.59
CA VAL A 73 -0.47 -4.39 0.19
C VAL A 73 -1.30 -3.90 -0.99
N ILE A 74 -1.79 -2.67 -0.91
CA ILE A 74 -2.52 -2.01 -1.99
C ILE A 74 -1.79 -0.72 -2.36
N PHE A 75 -1.45 -0.58 -3.63
CA PHE A 75 -0.99 0.68 -4.20
C PHE A 75 -2.17 1.38 -4.88
N ALA A 76 -2.44 2.62 -4.46
CA ALA A 76 -3.31 3.50 -5.21
C ALA A 76 -2.65 3.86 -6.55
N GLU A 77 -3.45 4.28 -7.52
CA GLU A 77 -3.03 4.57 -8.89
C GLU A 77 -1.88 5.60 -8.94
N ASP A 78 -2.04 6.70 -8.21
CA ASP A 78 -1.08 7.80 -8.11
C ASP A 78 0.09 7.50 -7.15
N ALA A 79 0.04 6.35 -6.49
CA ALA A 79 0.99 5.95 -5.47
C ALA A 79 1.76 4.67 -5.85
N ALA A 80 1.52 4.11 -7.04
CA ALA A 80 2.20 2.92 -7.51
C ALA A 80 3.70 3.19 -7.74
N PRO A 81 4.61 2.42 -7.12
CA PRO A 81 6.03 2.57 -7.38
C PRO A 81 6.34 2.24 -8.84
N GLN A 82 7.13 3.08 -9.50
CA GLN A 82 7.73 2.74 -10.79
C GLN A 82 8.58 1.46 -10.66
N SER A 83 8.74 0.69 -11.74
CA SER A 83 9.44 -0.60 -11.73
C SER A 83 10.89 -0.54 -11.22
N ASP A 84 11.53 0.63 -11.34
CA ASP A 84 12.88 0.96 -10.88
C ASP A 84 12.90 1.69 -9.52
N SER A 85 11.81 1.62 -8.76
CA SER A 85 11.77 2.21 -7.43
C SER A 85 12.55 1.37 -6.41
N ARG A 86 13.34 2.04 -5.57
CA ARG A 86 14.00 1.41 -4.41
C ARG A 86 13.00 0.76 -3.44
N LEU A 87 11.72 1.13 -3.50
CA LEU A 87 10.64 0.54 -2.72
C LEU A 87 10.54 -0.99 -2.89
N TRP A 88 10.85 -1.51 -4.09
CA TRP A 88 10.84 -2.95 -4.36
C TRP A 88 11.81 -3.74 -3.49
N PHE A 89 12.86 -3.11 -2.94
CA PHE A 89 13.77 -3.77 -2.01
C PHE A 89 13.15 -4.08 -0.65
N PHE A 90 12.18 -3.27 -0.20
CA PHE A 90 11.55 -3.46 1.12
C PHE A 90 10.45 -4.51 1.07
N LEU A 91 9.64 -4.52 0.01
CA LEU A 91 8.47 -5.38 -0.16
C LEU A 91 8.73 -6.88 0.16
N PRO A 92 9.76 -7.56 -0.38
CA PRO A 92 10.01 -8.96 -0.07
C PRO A 92 10.15 -9.29 1.42
N ARG A 93 10.60 -8.32 2.23
CA ARG A 93 10.78 -8.50 3.68
C ARG A 93 9.48 -8.32 4.45
N LEU A 94 8.53 -7.58 3.89
CA LEU A 94 7.23 -7.32 4.51
C LEU A 94 6.26 -8.48 4.27
N LEU A 95 6.41 -9.16 3.14
CA LEU A 95 5.48 -10.19 2.65
C LEU A 95 5.83 -11.57 3.19
N HIS A 96 4.81 -12.38 3.42
CA HIS A 96 4.90 -13.83 3.59
C HIS A 96 4.33 -14.55 2.36
N ALA A 97 4.37 -15.89 2.36
CA ALA A 97 3.99 -16.71 1.21
C ALA A 97 2.53 -16.55 0.75
N LYS A 98 1.63 -16.11 1.66
CA LYS A 98 0.20 -15.91 1.36
C LYS A 98 -0.16 -14.45 1.13
N SER A 99 0.79 -13.53 1.24
CA SER A 99 0.51 -12.11 1.05
C SER A 99 -0.01 -11.83 -0.35
N CYS A 100 -0.87 -10.83 -0.48
CA CYS A 100 -1.34 -10.33 -1.75
C CYS A 100 -0.84 -8.90 -1.96
N VAL A 101 -0.43 -8.58 -3.19
CA VAL A 101 -0.06 -7.23 -3.57
C VAL A 101 -0.93 -6.83 -4.75
N LEU A 102 -1.66 -5.73 -4.59
CA LEU A 102 -2.58 -5.20 -5.58
C LEU A 102 -2.15 -3.78 -5.96
N GLN A 103 -2.31 -3.45 -7.24
CA GLN A 103 -2.13 -2.10 -7.77
C GLN A 103 -3.42 -1.68 -8.44
N ALA A 104 -3.93 -0.51 -8.06
CA ALA A 104 -5.07 0.11 -8.72
C ALA A 104 -4.69 0.52 -10.16
N GLN A 105 -5.59 0.30 -11.10
CA GLN A 105 -5.50 0.73 -12.48
C GLN A 105 -6.55 1.81 -12.76
N ASP A 106 -6.19 2.75 -13.65
CA ASP A 106 -7.14 3.65 -14.27
C ASP A 106 -7.89 2.90 -15.37
N GLU A 107 -9.19 2.67 -15.17
CA GLU A 107 -10.09 2.13 -16.21
C GLU A 107 -11.01 3.22 -16.81
N GLY A 108 -10.68 4.50 -16.60
CA GLY A 108 -11.43 5.64 -17.10
C GLY A 108 -12.65 6.00 -16.26
N GLU A 109 -13.20 7.18 -16.54
CA GLU A 109 -14.14 7.95 -15.70
C GLU A 109 -15.47 7.24 -15.31
N ASN A 110 -15.75 6.04 -15.83
CA ASN A 110 -17.02 5.33 -15.66
C ASN A 110 -16.92 3.90 -15.13
N GLN A 111 -15.72 3.41 -14.81
CA GLN A 111 -15.54 2.09 -14.21
C GLN A 111 -14.92 2.25 -12.81
N GLY A 112 -15.36 1.44 -11.84
CA GLY A 112 -14.78 1.47 -10.49
C GLY A 112 -13.28 1.14 -10.52
N PRO A 113 -12.55 1.35 -9.41
CA PRO A 113 -11.13 1.06 -9.37
C PRO A 113 -10.89 -0.43 -9.65
N SER A 114 -10.20 -0.71 -10.76
CA SER A 114 -9.75 -2.06 -11.09
C SER A 114 -8.40 -2.31 -10.44
N PHE A 115 -8.12 -3.57 -10.11
CA PHE A 115 -6.89 -3.95 -9.42
C PHE A 115 -6.19 -5.06 -10.17
N CYS A 116 -4.91 -4.87 -10.48
CA CYS A 116 -4.06 -5.96 -10.93
C CYS A 116 -3.23 -6.51 -9.77
N LYS A 117 -3.08 -7.84 -9.77
CA LYS A 117 -2.22 -8.53 -8.80
C LYS A 117 -0.77 -8.51 -9.28
N ILE A 118 0.14 -8.07 -8.40
CA ILE A 118 1.58 -8.20 -8.60
C ILE A 118 2.04 -9.49 -7.92
N THR A 119 2.70 -10.37 -8.68
CA THR A 119 3.12 -11.67 -8.16
C THR A 119 4.39 -11.55 -7.31
N HIS A 120 4.61 -12.50 -6.38
CA HIS A 120 5.88 -12.55 -5.62
C HIS A 120 7.09 -12.69 -6.54
N ALA A 121 6.98 -13.40 -7.66
CA ALA A 121 8.05 -13.55 -8.64
C ALA A 121 8.41 -12.20 -9.29
N GLU A 122 7.39 -11.43 -9.70
CA GLU A 122 7.55 -10.09 -10.25
C GLU A 122 8.21 -9.14 -9.23
N ILE A 123 7.76 -9.18 -7.97
CA ILE A 123 8.35 -8.37 -6.89
C ILE A 123 9.82 -8.74 -6.67
N ALA A 124 10.14 -10.04 -6.64
CA ALA A 124 11.50 -10.52 -6.49
C ALA A 124 12.40 -10.07 -7.66
N GLN A 125 11.89 -10.10 -8.89
CA GLN A 125 12.60 -9.62 -10.07
C GLN A 125 12.90 -8.11 -9.97
N ARG A 126 11.90 -7.29 -9.64
CA ARG A 126 12.08 -5.83 -9.45
C ARG A 126 13.08 -5.52 -8.33
N ALA A 127 13.03 -6.27 -7.22
CA ALA A 127 13.98 -6.13 -6.11
C ALA A 127 15.42 -6.50 -6.50
N ALA A 128 15.60 -7.53 -7.33
CA ALA A 128 16.92 -8.02 -7.75
C ALA A 128 17.64 -7.02 -8.68
N CYS A 129 16.91 -6.33 -9.57
CA CYS A 129 17.48 -5.32 -10.48
C CYS A 129 18.22 -4.22 -9.71
N HIS A 130 17.73 -3.80 -8.54
CA HIS A 130 18.39 -2.78 -7.71
C HIS A 130 19.58 -3.28 -6.90
N THR A 131 19.61 -4.58 -6.58
CA THR A 131 20.70 -5.16 -5.80
C THR A 131 21.97 -5.28 -6.65
N ARG A 132 21.82 -5.57 -7.95
CA ARG A 132 22.94 -5.70 -8.90
C ARG A 132 23.65 -4.38 -9.23
N MET A 133 22.96 -3.25 -9.15
CA MET A 133 23.56 -1.93 -9.44
C MET A 133 24.50 -1.41 -8.34
N ARG A 134 24.59 -2.07 -7.17
CA ARG A 134 25.50 -1.67 -6.08
C ARG A 134 26.87 -2.38 -6.13
N VAL A 135 27.12 -3.22 -7.13
CA VAL A 135 28.36 -4.02 -7.26
C VAL A 135 29.14 -3.65 -8.55
N ALA A 136 28.89 -2.47 -9.12
CA ALA A 136 29.65 -1.94 -10.26
C ALA A 136 30.40 -0.67 -9.85
#